data_AF-A0A518GFM8-F1
#
_entry.id   AF-A0A518GFM8-F1
#
_cell.length_a   1.000
_cell.length_b   1.000
_cell.length_c   1.000
_cell.angle_alpha   90.00
_cell.angle_beta   90.00
_cell.angle_gamma   90.00
#
_symmetry.space_group_name_H-M   'P 1'
#
loop_
_entity.id
_entity.type
_entity.pdbx_description
1 polymer ?
#
loop_
_entity_poly.entity_id
_entity_poly.type
_entity_poly.pdbx_seq_one_letter_code
_entity_poly.pdbx_strand_id
1 'polypeptide(L)' 'MTFNEANTVEQMILDVCEKLGWQFVPGPQVSCQAADVFVDSPLRDALIRRNPEIAAQGSEVINAG' A
#
# COMPACT_ATOMS: atom_id res chain seq x y z
N MET A 1 -11.25 21.94 -11.16
CA MET A 1 -11.13 20.48 -11.33
C MET A 1 -11.56 20.14 -12.74
N THR A 2 -10.70 19.50 -13.52
CA THR A 2 -10.95 19.20 -14.94
C THR A 2 -11.45 17.76 -15.04
N PHE A 3 -12.67 17.56 -15.54
CA PHE A 3 -13.24 16.24 -15.78
C PHE A 3 -12.67 15.65 -17.07
N ASN A 4 -12.21 14.38 -17.03
CA ASN A 4 -11.81 13.62 -18.20
C ASN A 4 -12.16 12.12 -17.98
N GLU A 5 -12.11 11.31 -19.05
CA GLU A 5 -12.43 9.88 -18.98
C GLU A 5 -11.47 9.10 -18.07
N ALA A 6 -10.18 9.48 -18.06
CA ALA A 6 -9.17 8.83 -17.23
C ALA A 6 -9.49 8.92 -15.73
N ASN A 7 -9.90 10.11 -15.25
CA ASN A 7 -10.32 10.35 -13.88
C ASN A 7 -11.60 9.57 -13.54
N THR A 8 -12.47 9.33 -14.53
CA THR A 8 -13.73 8.59 -14.33
C THR A 8 -13.48 7.09 -14.19
N VAL A 9 -12.57 6.52 -14.99
CA VAL A 9 -12.20 5.10 -14.89
C VAL A 9 -11.39 4.83 -13.63
N GLU A 10 -10.44 5.71 -13.30
CA GLU A 10 -9.66 5.61 -12.06
C GLU A 10 -10.59 5.60 -10.84
N GLN A 11 -11.47 6.61 -10.73
CA GLN A 11 -12.41 6.70 -9.60
C GLN A 11 -13.36 5.50 -9.53
N MET A 12 -13.86 5.00 -10.67
CA MET A 12 -14.69 3.79 -10.71
C MET A 12 -13.97 2.59 -10.11
N ILE A 13 -12.69 2.39 -10.44
CA ILE A 13 -11.89 1.27 -9.92
C ILE A 13 -11.65 1.44 -8.42
N LEU A 14 -11.31 2.64 -7.97
CA LEU A 14 -11.12 2.93 -6.54
C LEU A 14 -12.39 2.62 -5.74
N ASP A 15 -13.56 3.07 -6.22
CA ASP A 15 -14.84 2.82 -5.55
C ASP A 15 -15.16 1.33 -5.41
N VAL A 16 -14.80 0.51 -6.40
CA VAL A 16 -14.97 -0.96 -6.34
C VAL A 16 -14.02 -1.58 -5.31
N CYS A 17 -12.76 -1.15 -5.30
CA CYS A 17 -11.76 -1.63 -4.34
C CYS A 17 -12.15 -1.28 -2.90
N GLU A 18 -12.64 -0.06 -2.65
CA GLU A 18 -13.12 0.38 -1.33
C GLU A 18 -14.27 -0.50 -0.82
N LYS A 19 -15.23 -0.85 -1.69
CA LYS A 19 -16.33 -1.77 -1.34
C LYS A 19 -15.83 -3.18 -0.98
N LEU A 20 -14.68 -3.60 -1.50
CA LEU A 20 -14.02 -4.86 -1.15
C LEU A 20 -13.13 -4.75 0.10
N GLY A 21 -13.11 -3.58 0.76
CA GLY A 21 -12.35 -3.33 1.97
C GLY A 21 -10.89 -2.93 1.74
N TRP A 22 -10.54 -2.52 0.51
CA TRP A 22 -9.22 -1.95 0.23
C TRP A 22 -9.19 -0.48 0.61
N GLN A 23 -8.04 -0.01 1.10
CA GLN A 23 -7.81 1.39 1.39
C GLN A 23 -6.86 1.95 0.35
N PHE A 24 -7.30 2.97 -0.39
CA PHE A 24 -6.44 3.69 -1.32
C PHE A 24 -5.59 4.74 -0.59
N VAL A 25 -4.31 4.84 -0.97
CA VAL A 25 -3.37 5.84 -0.47
C VAL A 25 -2.74 6.55 -1.67
N PRO A 26 -2.97 7.87 -1.85
CA PRO A 26 -2.34 8.63 -2.92
C PRO A 26 -0.81 8.59 -2.85
N GLY A 27 -0.15 8.50 -4.01
CA GLY A 27 1.32 8.39 -4.10
C GLY A 27 2.12 9.35 -3.20
N PRO A 28 1.81 10.67 -3.16
CA PRO A 28 2.52 11.62 -2.29
C PRO A 28 2.35 11.40 -0.79
N GLN A 29 1.33 10.63 -0.37
CA GLN A 29 1.09 10.28 1.03
C GLN A 29 1.79 8.96 1.42
N VAL A 30 2.27 8.20 0.44
CA VAL A 30 3.10 7.03 0.68
C VAL A 30 4.46 7.52 1.15
N SER A 31 4.83 7.19 2.39
CA SER A 31 6.12 7.61 2.99
C SER A 31 7.31 6.79 2.46
N CYS A 32 7.37 6.55 1.15
CA CYS A 32 8.52 5.92 0.48
C CYS A 32 9.36 6.97 -0.25
N GLN A 33 10.67 6.88 -0.12
CA GLN A 33 11.61 7.52 -1.03
C GLN A 33 11.71 6.69 -2.30
N ALA A 34 12.08 7.33 -3.43
CA ALA A 34 12.25 6.64 -4.71
C ALA A 34 13.33 5.54 -4.68
N ALA A 35 14.24 5.59 -3.69
CA ALA A 35 15.27 4.59 -3.48
C ALA A 35 14.83 3.43 -2.58
N ASP A 36 13.66 3.51 -1.96
CA ASP A 36 13.18 2.49 -1.05
C ASP A 36 12.61 1.31 -1.85
N VAL A 37 13.20 0.12 -1.65
CA VAL A 37 12.72 -1.13 -2.28
C VAL A 37 11.35 -1.55 -1.71
N PHE A 38 11.07 -1.17 -0.47
CA PHE A 38 9.81 -1.38 0.21
C PHE A 38 9.31 -0.11 0.89
N VAL A 39 7.98 0.08 0.89
CA VAL A 39 7.33 1.07 1.76
C VAL A 39 7.34 0.49 3.18
N ASP A 40 8.49 0.60 3.84
CA ASP A 40 8.91 -0.33 4.89
C ASP A 40 7.97 -0.33 6.12
N SER A 41 7.36 0.82 6.46
CA SER A 41 6.44 0.88 7.61
C SER A 41 5.04 0.33 7.32
N PRO A 42 4.28 0.79 6.29
CA PRO A 42 2.93 0.29 6.03
C PRO A 42 2.89 -1.18 5.61
N LEU A 43 3.89 -1.65 4.87
CA LEU A 43 3.96 -3.05 4.45
C LEU A 43 4.21 -3.97 5.65
N ARG A 44 5.16 -3.62 6.50
CA ARG A 44 5.46 -4.37 7.72
C ARG A 44 4.26 -4.42 8.66
N ASP A 45 3.57 -3.29 8.86
CA ASP A 45 2.38 -3.23 9.71
C ASP A 45 1.23 -4.08 9.15
N ALA A 46 1.03 -4.07 7.82
CA ALA A 46 0.04 -4.90 7.16
C ALA A 46 0.36 -6.41 7.28
N LEU A 47 1.63 -6.78 7.16
CA LEU A 47 2.11 -8.15 7.31
C LEU A 47 1.97 -8.64 8.77
N ILE A 48 2.37 -7.84 9.76
CA ILE A 48 2.17 -8.15 11.19
C ILE A 48 0.69 -8.31 11.51
N ARG A 49 -0.18 -7.45 10.98
CA ARG A 49 -1.64 -7.55 11.18
C ARG A 49 -2.22 -8.86 10.62
N ARG A 50 -1.66 -9.36 9.50
CA ARG A 50 -2.09 -10.62 8.87
C ARG A 50 -1.52 -11.84 9.59
N ASN A 51 -0.24 -11.80 9.94
CA ASN A 51 0.56 -12.90 10.49
C ASN A 51 1.41 -12.35 11.66
N PRO A 52 0.88 -12.33 12.90
CA PRO A 52 1.52 -11.70 14.05
C PRO A 52 2.93 -12.21 14.37
N GLU A 53 3.24 -13.45 14.01
CA GLU A 53 4.56 -14.08 14.16
C GLU A 53 5.68 -13.36 13.39
N ILE A 54 5.34 -12.61 12.33
CA ILE A 54 6.29 -11.79 11.56
C ILE A 54 6.94 -10.72 12.44
N ALA A 55 6.25 -10.25 13.48
CA ALA A 55 6.82 -9.29 14.44
C ALA A 55 8.06 -9.84 15.15
N ALA A 56 8.16 -11.16 15.33
CA ALA A 56 9.26 -11.83 16.01
C ALA A 56 10.46 -12.14 15.09
N GLN A 57 10.26 -12.17 13.77
CA GLN A 57 11.27 -12.54 12.76
C GLN A 57 11.68 -11.38 11.83
N GLY A 58 11.21 -10.17 12.13
CA GLY A 58 11.12 -9.01 11.23
C GLY A 58 12.42 -8.35 10.76
N SER A 59 13.56 -9.05 10.67
CA SER A 59 14.79 -8.56 10.06
C SER A 59 15.34 -9.45 8.93
N GLU A 60 15.00 -10.75 8.87
CA GLU A 60 15.47 -11.65 7.80
C GLU A 60 14.56 -11.65 6.56
N VAL A 61 13.24 -11.52 6.73
CA VAL A 61 12.27 -11.68 5.63
C VAL A 61 12.18 -10.48 4.68
N ILE A 62 12.67 -9.31 5.09
CA ILE A 62 12.63 -8.07 4.31
C ILE A 62 13.97 -7.75 3.59
N ASN A 63 15.07 -8.40 3.99
CA ASN A 63 16.42 -8.16 3.44
C ASN A 63 16.93 -9.28 2.51
N ALA A 64 16.08 -10.25 2.16
CA ALA A 64 16.46 -11.42 1.35
C ALA A 64 16.36 -11.20 -0.17
N GLY A 65 16.44 -9.96 -0.66
CA GLY A 65 16.36 -9.59 -2.08
C GLY A 65 17.50 -8.68 -2.51
#